data_AF-A0A2H3KMP8-F1
#
_entry.id   AF-A0A2H3KMP8-F1
#
_cell.length_a   1.000
_cell.length_b   1.000
_cell.length_c   1.000
_cell.angle_alpha   90.00
_cell.angle_beta   90.00
_cell.angle_gamma   90.00
#
_symmetry.space_group_name_H-M   'P 1'
#
loop_
_entity.id
_entity.type
_entity.pdbx_description
1 polymer ?
#
loop_
_entity_poly.entity_id
_entity_poly.type
_entity_poly.pdbx_seq_one_letter_code
_entity_poly.pdbx_strand_id
1 'polypeptide(L)'
;MLRTQLETAIQVAEQRLVLATGGANVCQLQRDGRVTGGVKYDEGWLVALVTLRRSLRTEAEDAQVVVEQRAIWQAALAEQQQRIPPSLPWLAYRQGGVDALAQLS
;
A
#
# COMPACT_ATOMS: atom_id res chain seq x y z
N MET A 1 1.24 18.44 -8.66
CA MET A 1 0.20 18.21 -7.64
C MET A 1 0.25 16.78 -7.12
N LEU A 2 0.20 15.77 -8.01
CA LEU A 2 0.32 14.34 -7.68
C LEU A 2 1.45 14.02 -6.70
N ARG A 3 2.68 14.47 -6.98
CA ARG A 3 3.85 14.16 -6.13
C ARG A 3 3.70 14.68 -4.70
N THR A 4 3.13 15.87 -4.53
CA THR A 4 2.84 16.43 -3.20
C THR A 4 1.75 15.63 -2.49
N GLN A 5 0.67 15.27 -3.20
CA GLN A 5 -0.40 14.43 -2.65
C GLN A 5 0.13 13.05 -2.23
N LEU A 6 1.03 12.48 -3.03
CA LEU A 6 1.69 11.20 -2.75
C LEU A 6 2.54 11.27 -1.49
N GLU A 7 3.40 12.28 -1.32
CA GLU A 7 4.22 12.42 -0.12
C GLU A 7 3.34 12.62 1.13
N THR A 8 2.28 13.44 1.05
CA THR A 8 1.32 13.59 2.15
C THR A 8 0.63 12.26 2.48
N ALA A 9 0.21 11.51 1.47
CA ALA A 9 -0.44 10.22 1.67
C ALA A 9 0.50 9.18 2.31
N ILE A 10 1.79 9.18 1.94
CA ILE A 10 2.82 8.33 2.55
C ILE A 10 2.98 8.67 4.03
N GLN A 11 3.13 9.96 4.36
CA GLN A 11 3.27 10.40 5.76
C GLN A 11 2.07 10.00 6.62
N VAL A 12 0.85 10.16 6.09
CA VAL A 12 -0.37 9.74 6.80
C VAL A 12 -0.41 8.22 7.00
N ALA A 13 -0.02 7.43 6.00
CA ALA A 13 0.01 5.98 6.11
C ALA A 13 1.08 5.49 7.11
N GLU A 14 2.26 6.13 7.13
CA GLU A 14 3.30 5.86 8.14
C GLU A 14 2.79 6.15 9.55
N GLN A 15 2.11 7.29 9.76
CA GLN A 15 1.52 7.64 11.06
C GLN A 15 0.47 6.63 11.52
N ARG A 16 -0.41 6.16 10.62
CA ARG A 16 -1.41 5.12 10.93
C ARG A 16 -0.75 3.84 11.41
N LEU A 17 0.30 3.39 10.72
CA LEU A 17 1.03 2.18 11.11
C LEU A 17 1.76 2.35 12.45
N VAL A 18 2.36 3.50 12.73
CA VAL A 18 2.96 3.78 14.04
C VAL A 18 1.91 3.73 15.16
N LEU A 19 0.74 4.34 14.95
CA LEU A 19 -0.35 4.33 15.93
C LEU A 19 -0.92 2.92 16.14
N ALA A 20 -1.17 2.18 15.06
CA ALA A 20 -1.74 0.84 15.12
C ALA A 20 -0.80 -0.20 15.78
N THR A 21 0.47 0.14 15.90
CA THR A 21 1.50 -0.74 16.47
C THR A 21 2.00 -0.28 17.84
N GLY A 22 1.34 0.71 18.45
CA GLY A 22 1.65 1.18 19.79
C GLY A 22 2.90 2.05 19.88
N GLY A 23 3.24 2.78 18.82
CA GLY A 23 4.38 3.71 18.79
C GLY A 23 5.71 3.07 18.40
N ALA A 24 5.73 1.79 18.01
CA ALA A 24 6.92 1.15 17.48
C ALA A 24 7.17 1.57 16.03
N ASN A 25 8.45 1.74 15.66
CA ASN A 25 8.83 2.11 14.31
C ASN A 25 8.47 0.98 13.34
N VAL A 26 7.70 1.29 12.29
CA VAL A 26 7.21 0.34 11.26
C VAL A 26 8.33 -0.52 10.69
N CYS A 27 9.50 0.08 10.45
CA CYS A 27 10.69 -0.62 9.95
C CYS A 27 11.25 -1.68 10.90
N GLN A 28 11.07 -1.53 12.22
CA GLN A 28 11.47 -2.54 13.21
C GLN A 28 10.45 -3.68 13.26
N LEU A 29 9.15 -3.38 13.22
CA LEU A 29 8.10 -4.38 13.25
C LEU A 29 8.06 -5.27 12.01
N GLN A 30 8.31 -4.70 10.83
CA GLN A 30 8.47 -5.49 9.60
C GLN A 30 9.69 -6.42 9.67
N ARG A 31 10.74 -6.03 10.40
CA ARG A 31 11.94 -6.85 10.61
C ARG A 31 11.69 -7.98 11.60
N ASP A 32 10.90 -7.73 12.64
CA ASP A 32 10.57 -8.70 13.69
C ASP A 32 9.42 -9.65 13.30
N GLY A 33 8.80 -9.46 12.13
CA GLY A 33 7.77 -10.34 11.58
C GLY A 33 6.43 -10.34 12.34
N ARG A 34 6.31 -9.58 13.43
CA ARG A 34 5.09 -9.44 14.23
C ARG A 34 4.18 -8.38 13.63
N VAL A 35 3.60 -8.71 12.47
CA VAL A 35 2.49 -7.94 11.91
C VAL A 35 1.21 -8.53 12.48
N THR A 36 0.63 -7.89 13.50
CA THR A 36 -0.69 -8.27 14.01
C THR A 36 -1.70 -8.14 12.87
N GLY A 37 -2.61 -9.11 12.72
CA GLY A 37 -3.53 -9.19 11.58
C GLY A 37 -4.38 -7.94 11.32
N GLY A 38 -4.45 -7.00 12.28
CA GLY A 38 -5.16 -5.73 12.16
C GLY A 38 -4.47 -4.66 11.32
N VAL A 39 -3.18 -4.77 10.98
CA VAL A 39 -2.46 -3.71 10.25
C VAL A 39 -2.18 -4.02 8.78
N LYS A 40 -2.60 -5.18 8.28
CA LYS A 40 -2.30 -5.61 6.91
C LYS A 40 -2.86 -4.68 5.85
N TYR A 41 -4.02 -4.09 6.10
CA TYR A 41 -4.61 -3.07 5.24
C TYR A 41 -3.70 -1.83 5.13
N ASP A 42 -3.31 -1.25 6.25
CA ASP A 42 -2.43 -0.07 6.28
C ASP A 42 -1.03 -0.39 5.73
N GLU A 43 -0.54 -1.61 5.91
CA GLU A 43 0.72 -2.07 5.30
C GLU A 43 0.62 -2.07 3.77
N GLY A 44 -0.46 -2.64 3.22
CA GLY A 44 -0.71 -2.63 1.78
C GLY A 44 -0.85 -1.22 1.22
N TRP A 45 -1.53 -0.34 1.96
CA TRP A 45 -1.66 1.07 1.63
C TRP A 45 -0.29 1.75 1.50
N LEU A 46 0.56 1.66 2.53
CA LEU A 46 1.88 2.28 2.52
C LEU A 46 2.76 1.71 1.40
N VAL A 47 2.76 0.37 1.24
CA VAL A 47 3.61 -0.28 0.22
C VAL A 47 3.20 0.15 -1.19
N ALA A 48 1.91 0.27 -1.49
CA ALA A 48 1.44 0.77 -2.79
C ALA A 48 1.96 2.17 -3.09
N LEU A 49 1.87 3.09 -2.12
CA LEU A 49 2.32 4.47 -2.27
C LEU A 49 3.85 4.58 -2.42
N VAL A 50 4.61 3.86 -1.60
CA VAL A 50 6.08 3.85 -1.69
C VAL A 50 6.55 3.23 -3.01
N THR A 51 5.84 2.22 -3.51
CA THR A 51 6.12 1.60 -4.82
C THR A 51 5.86 2.60 -5.94
N LEU A 52 4.70 3.27 -5.93
CA LEU A 52 4.38 4.33 -6.88
C LEU A 52 5.44 5.44 -6.86
N ARG A 53 5.86 5.89 -5.68
CA ARG A 53 6.94 6.89 -5.54
C ARG A 53 8.23 6.46 -6.23
N ARG A 54 8.60 5.18 -6.14
CA ARG A 54 9.78 4.64 -6.81
C ARG A 54 9.62 4.64 -8.33
N SER A 55 8.46 4.18 -8.85
CA SER A 55 8.18 4.16 -10.29
C SER A 55 8.14 5.57 -10.91
N LEU A 56 7.58 6.55 -10.20
CA LEU A 56 7.58 7.96 -10.62
C LEU A 56 8.97 8.60 -10.65
N ARG A 57 10.02 7.97 -10.09
CA ARG A 57 11.41 8.45 -10.22
C ARG A 57 12.10 7.92 -11.47
N THR A 58 11.60 6.84 -12.04
CA THR A 58 12.23 6.12 -13.15
C THR A 58 11.53 6.36 -14.49
N GLU A 59 10.25 6.71 -14.47
CA GLU A 59 9.42 6.82 -15.68
C GLU A 59 9.10 8.27 -16.05
N ALA A 60 8.82 8.51 -17.33
CA ALA A 60 8.67 9.85 -17.89
C ALA A 60 7.26 10.44 -17.76
N GLU A 61 6.22 9.60 -17.58
CA GLU A 61 4.82 10.05 -17.61
C GLU A 61 4.05 9.65 -16.35
N ASP A 62 3.93 10.59 -15.42
CA ASP A 62 3.34 10.40 -14.09
C ASP A 62 1.92 9.76 -14.12
N ALA A 63 1.08 10.15 -15.08
CA ALA A 63 -0.29 9.67 -15.18
C ALA A 63 -0.35 8.18 -15.59
N GLN A 64 0.48 7.78 -16.55
CA GLN A 64 0.55 6.41 -17.03
C GLN A 64 1.03 5.47 -15.91
N VAL A 65 2.04 5.88 -15.15
CA VAL A 65 2.56 5.12 -14.00
C VAL A 65 1.46 4.86 -12.96
N VAL A 66 0.63 5.86 -12.65
CA VAL A 66 -0.46 5.69 -11.67
C VAL A 66 -1.48 4.66 -12.17
N VAL A 67 -1.85 4.72 -13.45
CA VAL A 67 -2.78 3.76 -14.06
C VAL A 67 -2.20 2.35 -14.02
N GLU A 68 -0.94 2.17 -14.39
CA GLU A 68 -0.26 0.87 -14.39
C GLU A 68 -0.15 0.28 -12.99
N GLN A 69 0.27 1.08 -12.00
CA GLN A 69 0.33 0.63 -10.62
C GLN A 69 -1.06 0.22 -10.11
N ARG A 70 -2.11 0.99 -10.45
CA ARG A 70 -3.49 0.63 -10.06
C ARG A 70 -3.90 -0.71 -10.67
N ALA A 71 -3.62 -0.93 -11.96
CA ALA A 71 -3.95 -2.17 -12.64
C ALA A 71 -3.24 -3.38 -12.01
N ILE A 72 -1.95 -3.25 -11.68
CA ILE A 72 -1.16 -4.31 -11.02
C ILE A 72 -1.78 -4.69 -9.67
N TRP A 73 -2.15 -3.71 -8.85
CA TRP A 73 -2.74 -3.97 -7.53
C TRP A 73 -4.14 -4.57 -7.61
N GLN A 74 -4.96 -4.13 -8.57
CA GLN A 74 -6.28 -4.69 -8.82
C GLN A 74 -6.22 -6.14 -9.31
N ALA A 75 -5.31 -6.45 -10.23
CA ALA A 75 -5.08 -7.81 -10.69
C ALA A 75 -4.66 -8.73 -9.53
N ALA A 76 -3.71 -8.28 -8.71
CA ALA A 76 -3.25 -9.05 -7.56
C ALA A 76 -4.33 -9.24 -6.48
N LEU A 77 -5.25 -8.28 -6.31
CA LEU A 77 -6.42 -8.43 -5.43
C LEU A 77 -7.37 -9.50 -5.98
N ALA A 78 -7.70 -9.45 -7.27
CA ALA A 78 -8.56 -10.44 -7.92
C ALA A 78 -7.97 -11.86 -7.80
N GLU A 79 -6.66 -12.01 -7.99
CA GLU A 79 -5.96 -13.28 -7.77
C GLU A 79 -6.10 -13.81 -6.33
N GLN A 80 -6.05 -12.94 -5.31
CA GLN A 80 -6.28 -13.37 -3.92
C GLN A 80 -7.73 -13.80 -3.69
N GLN A 81 -8.69 -13.12 -4.29
CA GLN A 81 -10.13 -13.41 -4.14
C GLN A 81 -10.51 -14.77 -4.77
N GLN A 82 -9.77 -15.20 -5.80
CA GLN A 82 -9.99 -16.48 -6.47
C GLN A 82 -9.41 -17.69 -5.72
N ARG A 83 -8.59 -17.49 -4.68
CA ARG A 83 -7.99 -18.59 -3.89
C ARG A 83 -9.02 -19.22 -2.95
N ILE A 84 -8.93 -20.54 -2.74
CA ILE A 84 -9.85 -21.29 -1.89
C ILE A 84 -9.08 -22.11 -0.82
N PRO A 85 -9.23 -21.80 0.48
CA PRO A 85 -9.85 -20.58 1.01
C PRO A 85 -8.96 -19.35 0.76
N PRO A 86 -9.55 -18.15 0.66
CA PRO A 86 -8.76 -16.95 0.46
C PRO A 86 -8.00 -16.58 1.75
N SER A 87 -6.79 -16.07 1.60
CA SER A 87 -6.02 -15.58 2.74
C SER A 87 -6.50 -14.17 3.11
N LEU A 88 -7.30 -14.06 4.18
CA LEU A 88 -7.85 -12.79 4.67
C LEU A 88 -6.77 -11.70 4.91
N PRO A 89 -5.59 -12.00 5.51
CA PRO A 89 -4.51 -11.02 5.64
C PRO A 89 -4.01 -10.48 4.30
N TRP A 90 -3.94 -11.34 3.28
CA TRP A 90 -3.47 -10.95 1.94
C TRP A 90 -4.56 -10.21 1.16
N LEU A 91 -5.84 -10.53 1.37
CA LEU A 91 -6.96 -9.74 0.85
C LEU A 91 -6.94 -8.33 1.43
N ALA A 92 -6.82 -8.18 2.75
CA ALA A 92 -6.76 -6.88 3.41
C ALA A 92 -5.57 -6.05 2.89
N TYR A 93 -4.40 -6.69 2.77
CA TYR A 93 -3.21 -6.06 2.20
C TYR A 93 -3.43 -5.57 0.76
N ARG A 94 -3.99 -6.42 -0.12
CA ARG A 94 -4.24 -6.01 -1.51
C ARG A 94 -5.29 -4.92 -1.62
N GLN A 95 -6.36 -4.99 -0.81
CA GLN A 95 -7.40 -3.98 -0.76
C GLN A 95 -6.82 -2.61 -0.34
N GLY A 96 -6.00 -2.57 0.71
CA GLY A 96 -5.39 -1.33 1.17
C GLY A 96 -4.54 -0.64 0.10
N GLY A 97 -3.79 -1.40 -0.70
CA GLY A 97 -3.03 -0.82 -1.80
C GLY A 97 -3.90 -0.31 -2.96
N VAL A 98 -4.98 -1.02 -3.30
CA VAL A 98 -5.96 -0.55 -4.30
C VAL A 98 -6.61 0.76 -3.85
N ASP A 99 -7.06 0.82 -2.59
CA ASP A 99 -7.72 2.01 -2.03
C ASP A 99 -6.76 3.21 -1.95
N ALA A 100 -5.50 2.97 -1.60
CA ALA A 100 -4.47 4.01 -1.57
C ALA A 100 -4.27 4.67 -2.94
N LEU A 101 -4.14 3.85 -3.99
CA LEU A 101 -3.97 4.34 -5.36
C LEU A 101 -5.25 4.97 -5.92
N ALA A 102 -6.42 4.56 -5.41
CA ALA A 102 -7.70 5.15 -5.74
C ALA A 102 -7.79 6.64 -5.38
N GLN A 103 -7.12 7.05 -4.28
CA GLN A 103 -7.14 8.43 -3.77
C GLN A 103 -6.26 9.42 -4.53
N LEU A 104 -5.41 8.94 -5.44
CA LEU A 104 -4.44 9.76 -6.18
C LEU A 104 -4.90 10.15 -7.60
N SER A 105 -6.18 9.91 -7.93
CA SER A 105 -6.79 10.33 -9.21
C SER A 105 -7.08 11.82 -9.25
#